data_AF-A0A6B3IIB8-F1
#
_entry.id   AF-A0A6B3IIB8-F1
#
_cell.length_a   1.000
_cell.length_b   1.000
_cell.length_c   1.000
_cell.angle_alpha   90.00
_cell.angle_beta   90.00
_cell.angle_gamma   90.00
#
_symmetry.space_group_name_H-M   'P 1'
#
loop_
_entity.id
_entity.type
_entity.pdbx_description
1 polymer ?
#
loop_
_entity_poly.entity_id
_entity_poly.type
_entity_poly.pdbx_seq_one_letter_code
_entity_poly.pdbx_strand_id
1 'polypeptide(L)' 'RYSMDWYYPVLGGAVTGPEATARIQEGWERFVVPGLGVRCVLPNPWVTGGESCELALALWVTGESDRALEILQSV' A
#
# COMPACT_ATOMS: atom_id res chain seq x y z
N ARG A 1 -10.91 -6.41 -3.56
CA ARG A 1 -10.87 -6.37 -5.05
C ARG A 1 -10.00 -5.20 -5.50
N TYR A 2 -10.15 -4.07 -4.83
CA TYR A 2 -9.37 -2.86 -5.00
C TYR A 2 -8.29 -2.78 -3.91
N SER A 3 -7.16 -2.16 -4.22
CA SER A 3 -6.09 -1.92 -3.23
C SER A 3 -6.49 -0.89 -2.17
N MET A 4 -7.32 0.08 -2.54
CA MET A 4 -7.88 1.09 -1.62
C MET A 4 -8.64 0.45 -0.45
N ASP A 5 -9.43 -0.60 -0.67
CA ASP A 5 -10.13 -1.35 0.40
C ASP A 5 -9.16 -1.87 1.48
N TRP A 6 -7.91 -2.10 1.06
CA TRP A 6 -6.85 -2.65 1.88
C TRP A 6 -6.10 -1.55 2.65
N TYR A 7 -5.56 -0.52 1.99
CA TYR A 7 -4.74 0.50 2.66
C TYR A 7 -5.50 1.75 3.13
N TYR A 8 -6.68 2.10 2.60
CA TYR A 8 -7.42 3.30 3.06
C TYR A 8 -7.81 3.28 4.53
N PRO A 9 -8.22 2.16 5.14
CA PRO A 9 -8.48 2.15 6.58
C PRO A 9 -7.25 2.55 7.42
N VAL A 10 -6.04 2.25 6.92
CA VAL A 10 -4.78 2.65 7.54
C VAL A 10 -4.47 4.12 7.24
N LEU A 11 -4.50 4.51 5.95
CA LEU A 11 -4.24 5.88 5.52
C LEU A 11 -5.19 6.90 6.18
N GLY A 12 -6.47 6.55 6.27
CA GLY A 12 -7.51 7.38 6.90
C GLY A 12 -7.54 7.31 8.42
N GLY A 13 -6.67 6.50 9.04
CA GLY A 13 -6.55 6.41 10.50
C GLY A 13 -7.68 5.66 11.21
N ALA A 14 -8.55 4.96 10.49
CA ALA A 14 -9.59 4.11 11.07
C ALA A 14 -9.01 2.83 11.71
N VAL A 15 -7.91 2.32 11.16
CA VAL A 15 -7.13 1.20 11.68
C VAL A 15 -5.71 1.72 11.96
N THR A 16 -5.22 1.50 13.18
CA THR A 16 -3.92 2.04 13.64
C THR A 16 -3.11 1.01 14.43
N GLY A 17 -1.86 1.34 14.75
CA GLY A 17 -0.99 0.49 15.57
C GLY A 17 -0.72 -0.88 14.94
N PRO A 18 -0.54 -1.94 15.75
CA PRO A 18 -0.20 -3.27 15.25
C PRO A 18 -1.21 -3.86 14.26
N GLU A 19 -2.49 -3.50 14.37
CA GLU A 19 -3.53 -3.95 13.45
C GLU A 19 -3.33 -3.37 12.04
N ALA A 20 -2.91 -2.10 11.96
CA ALA A 20 -2.58 -1.48 10.68
C ALA A 20 -1.41 -2.19 10.00
N THR A 21 -0.33 -2.47 10.74
CA THR A 21 0.82 -3.21 10.23
C THR A 21 0.41 -4.61 9.76
N ALA A 22 -0.33 -5.36 10.57
CA ALA A 22 -0.80 -6.70 10.19
C ALA A 22 -1.65 -6.67 8.92
N ARG A 23 -2.59 -5.72 8.84
CA ARG A 23 -3.43 -5.51 7.66
C ARG A 23 -2.60 -5.22 6.41
N ILE A 24 -1.59 -4.36 6.50
CA ILE A 24 -0.68 -4.10 5.37
C ILE A 24 0.01 -5.40 4.94
N GLN A 25 0.57 -6.17 5.87
CA GLN A 25 1.23 -7.43 5.50
C GLN A 25 0.31 -8.43 4.78
N GLU A 26 -0.94 -8.57 5.22
CA GLU A 26 -1.91 -9.49 4.60
C GLU A 26 -2.26 -9.16 3.14
N GLY A 27 -2.17 -7.90 2.74
CA GLY A 27 -2.46 -7.46 1.37
C GLY A 27 -1.24 -7.35 0.48
N TRP A 28 -0.03 -7.48 1.03
CA TRP A 28 1.21 -7.11 0.36
C TRP A 28 1.40 -7.83 -0.97
N GLU A 29 1.49 -9.16 -0.97
CA GLU A 29 1.73 -9.94 -2.20
C GLU A 29 0.58 -9.86 -3.21
N ARG A 30 -0.61 -9.45 -2.77
CA ARG A 30 -1.77 -9.32 -3.65
C ARG A 30 -1.72 -8.05 -4.49
N PHE A 31 -1.19 -6.96 -3.94
CA PHE A 31 -1.27 -5.64 -4.56
C PHE A 31 0.08 -5.05 -4.94
N VAL A 32 1.15 -5.35 -4.19
CA VAL A 32 2.49 -4.82 -4.45
C VAL A 32 3.18 -5.70 -5.49
N VAL A 33 3.67 -5.07 -6.54
CA VAL A 33 4.52 -5.68 -7.56
C VAL A 33 5.94 -5.13 -7.38
N PRO A 34 6.90 -5.95 -6.93
CA PRO A 34 8.26 -5.51 -6.65
C PRO A 34 8.89 -4.76 -7.82
N GLY A 35 9.41 -3.56 -7.55
CA GLY A 35 10.06 -2.70 -8.55
C GLY A 35 9.13 -2.07 -9.59
N LEU A 36 7.82 -2.24 -9.47
CA LEU A 36 6.83 -1.67 -10.40
C LEU A 36 5.77 -0.80 -9.71
N GLY A 37 5.40 -1.12 -8.46
CA GLY A 37 4.42 -0.34 -7.69
C GLY A 37 3.18 -1.13 -7.30
N VAL A 38 2.02 -0.48 -7.19
CA VAL A 38 0.79 -1.05 -6.63
C VAL A 38 -0.29 -1.23 -7.68
N ARG A 39 -0.95 -2.39 -7.69
CA ARG A 39 -2.13 -2.66 -8.52
C ARG A 39 -3.36 -1.94 -7.97
N CYS A 40 -4.08 -1.22 -8.82
CA CYS A 40 -5.41 -0.69 -8.47
C CYS A 40 -6.45 -1.81 -8.26
N VAL A 41 -6.46 -2.80 -9.16
CA VAL A 41 -7.43 -3.92 -9.17
C VAL A 41 -6.76 -5.25 -9.49
N LEU A 42 -7.17 -6.32 -8.82
CA LEU A 42 -6.57 -7.65 -8.99
C LEU A 42 -6.67 -8.26 -10.41
N PRO A 43 -7.77 -8.10 -11.17
CA PRO A 43 -7.89 -8.74 -12.48
C PRO A 43 -6.96 -8.17 -13.56
N ASN A 44 -6.43 -6.96 -13.34
CA ASN A 44 -5.63 -6.27 -14.34
C ASN A 44 -4.13 -6.38 -14.01
N PRO A 45 -3.25 -6.49 -15.03
CA PRO A 45 -1.83 -6.76 -14.81
C PRO A 45 -1.00 -5.50 -14.48
N TRP A 46 -1.56 -4.30 -14.60
CA TRP A 46 -0.79 -3.06 -14.43
C TRP A 46 -0.85 -2.52 -13.00
N VAL A 47 0.18 -1.74 -12.69
CA VAL A 47 0.30 -0.90 -11.50
C VAL A 47 -0.07 0.54 -11.83
N THR A 48 -0.32 1.34 -10.80
CA THR A 48 -0.73 2.73 -10.96
C THR A 48 -0.01 3.62 -9.95
N GLY A 49 0.50 4.77 -10.43
CA GLY A 49 1.29 5.69 -9.60
C GLY A 49 0.50 6.28 -8.43
N GLY A 50 -0.79 6.54 -8.61
CA GLY A 50 -1.66 7.04 -7.53
C GLY A 50 -1.72 6.09 -6.35
N GLU A 51 -2.04 4.82 -6.60
CA GLU A 51 -2.16 3.78 -5.59
C GLU A 51 -0.81 3.46 -4.94
N SER A 52 0.30 3.56 -5.69
CA SER A 52 1.65 3.49 -5.11
C SER A 52 1.91 4.63 -4.13
N CYS A 53 1.62 5.86 -4.52
CA CYS A 53 1.78 7.03 -3.66
C CYS A 53 0.90 6.95 -2.40
N GLU A 54 -0.35 6.51 -2.54
CA GLU A 54 -1.26 6.36 -1.41
C GLU A 54 -0.83 5.24 -0.45
N LEU A 55 -0.33 4.11 -0.96
CA LEU A 55 0.27 3.08 -0.11
C LEU A 55 1.52 3.60 0.60
N ALA A 56 2.37 4.38 -0.07
CA ALA A 56 3.53 5.01 0.56
C ALA A 56 3.11 5.93 1.71
N LEU A 57 2.04 6.70 1.56
CA LEU A 57 1.47 7.51 2.66
C LEU A 57 0.94 6.63 3.80
N ALA A 58 0.26 5.51 3.49
CA ALA A 58 -0.22 4.57 4.49
C ALA A 58 0.94 3.93 5.30
N LEU A 59 2.06 3.61 4.64
CA LEU A 59 3.28 3.13 5.29
C LEU A 59 3.92 4.23 6.14
N TRP A 60 3.94 5.48 5.66
CA TRP A 60 4.48 6.60 6.41
C TRP A 60 3.74 6.82 7.73
N VAL A 61 2.40 6.82 7.72
CA VAL A 61 1.59 7.03 8.95
C VAL A 61 1.71 5.88 9.94
N THR A 62 2.15 4.69 9.50
CA THR A 62 2.43 3.53 10.38
C THR A 62 3.86 3.49 10.89
N GLY A 63 4.70 4.46 10.52
CA GLY A 63 6.11 4.54 10.92
C GLY A 63 7.05 3.70 10.05
N GLU A 64 6.57 3.15 8.93
CA GLU A 64 7.36 2.34 7.99
C GLU A 64 7.99 3.21 6.88
N SER A 65 8.70 4.27 7.28
CA SER A 65 9.21 5.31 6.38
C SER A 65 10.18 4.79 5.30
N ASP A 66 11.01 3.79 5.61
CA ASP A 66 11.94 3.23 4.63
C ASP A 66 11.19 2.48 3.52
N ARG A 67 10.19 1.67 3.89
CA ARG A 67 9.32 0.97 2.92
C ARG A 67 8.45 1.94 2.13
N ALA A 68 8.01 3.03 2.76
CA ALA A 68 7.29 4.09 2.05
C ALA A 68 8.14 4.69 0.93
N LEU A 69 9.43 4.96 1.21
CA LEU A 69 10.37 5.47 0.22
C LEU A 69 10.63 4.46 -0.90
N GLU A 70 10.82 3.18 -0.57
CA GLU A 70 10.99 2.11 -1.55
C GLU A 70 9.81 2.04 -2.54
N ILE A 71 8.57 2.12 -2.03
CA ILE A 71 7.37 2.12 -2.88
C ILE A 71 7.33 3.38 -3.75
N LEU A 72 7.60 4.56 -3.18
CA LEU A 72 7.57 5.81 -3.92
C LEU A 72 8.61 5.85 -5.04
N GLN A 73 9.79 5.26 -4.82
CA GLN A 73 10.86 5.16 -5.83
C GLN A 73 10.56 4.15 -6.95
N SER A 74 9.56 3.28 -6.78
CA SER A 74 9.12 2.32 -7.80
C SER A 74 8.18 2.91 -8.85
N VAL A 75 7.74 4.17 -8.67
CA VAL A 75 6.89 4.94 -9.59
C VAL A 75 7.76 5.70 -10.58
#